data_AF-A0A8J6VGX3-F1
#
_entry.id   AF-A0A8J6VGX3-F1
#
_cell.length_a   1.000
_cell.length_b   1.000
_cell.length_c   1.000
_cell.angle_alpha   90.00
_cell.angle_beta   90.00
_cell.angle_gamma   90.00
#
_symmetry.space_group_name_H-M   'P 1'
#
loop_
_entity.id
_entity.type
_entity.pdbx_description
1 polymer ?
#
loop_
_entity_poly.entity_id
_entity_poly.type
_entity_poly.pdbx_seq_one_letter_code
_entity_poly.pdbx_strand_id
1 'polypeptide(L)'
;MSTNLELESQSIFRISPLIRITLMALYLALTIPLPFLAQVSDTPISPKLLWVGIGLGFMALYAALSERVILDEEKIQVTYPKWVPRFFRKGWSLPWADVKELKLRTTGQGGIVYYFVSKSEQKAYLLPMRVVGFVRLVKLVEAKTGIDTTDVRPLAQPWMYLILLGFTLLLLLIDGWTVWTATTQGILGGV
;
A
#
# COMPACT_ATOMS: atom_id res chain seq x y z
N MET A 1 6.10 -30.10 34.56
CA MET A 1 6.48 -28.68 34.41
C MET A 1 6.27 -28.34 32.94
N SER A 2 5.07 -27.85 32.66
CA SER A 2 4.52 -27.55 31.33
C SER A 2 5.13 -26.25 30.81
N THR A 3 5.77 -26.30 29.64
CA THR A 3 6.28 -25.11 28.95
C THR A 3 5.84 -25.15 27.50
N ASN A 4 4.60 -24.71 27.27
CA ASN A 4 4.17 -23.84 26.18
C ASN A 4 4.85 -24.05 24.81
N LEU A 5 4.46 -25.10 24.09
CA LEU A 5 4.69 -25.25 22.65
C LEU A 5 3.35 -25.27 21.88
N GLU A 6 2.34 -24.56 22.36
CA GLU A 6 1.29 -24.06 21.47
C GLU A 6 1.88 -22.86 20.73
N LEU A 7 2.52 -23.15 19.59
CA LEU A 7 2.77 -22.17 18.55
C LEU A 7 1.40 -21.68 18.06
N GLU A 8 0.80 -20.72 18.78
CA GLU A 8 -0.32 -19.95 18.26
C GLU A 8 0.07 -19.44 16.87
N SER A 9 -0.66 -19.88 15.86
CA SER A 9 -0.27 -19.77 14.45
C SER A 9 -0.50 -18.37 13.90
N GLN A 10 0.06 -17.36 14.56
CA GLN A 10 0.00 -15.96 14.14
C GLN A 10 0.57 -15.82 12.72
N SER A 11 -0.30 -15.44 11.78
CA SER A 11 0.04 -15.26 10.38
C SER A 11 0.04 -13.77 10.03
N ILE A 12 1.20 -13.27 9.60
CA ILE A 12 1.39 -11.86 9.24
C ILE A 12 1.46 -11.72 7.72
N PHE A 13 0.52 -10.95 7.17
CA PHE A 13 0.47 -10.58 5.77
C PHE A 13 0.82 -9.10 5.62
N ARG A 14 1.67 -8.78 4.65
CA ARG A 14 2.09 -7.40 4.35
C ARG A 14 1.55 -6.98 2.99
N ILE A 15 1.51 -5.68 2.71
CA ILE A 15 1.26 -5.21 1.34
C ILE A 15 2.25 -5.87 0.37
N SER A 16 1.76 -6.24 -0.82
CA SER A 16 2.59 -6.85 -1.85
C SER A 16 3.83 -5.99 -2.16
N PRO A 17 5.05 -6.55 -2.13
CA PRO A 17 6.27 -5.83 -2.48
C PRO A 17 6.20 -5.17 -3.86
N LEU A 18 5.56 -5.83 -4.83
CA LEU A 18 5.33 -5.29 -6.16
C LEU A 18 4.58 -3.95 -6.09
N ILE A 19 3.45 -3.91 -5.39
CA ILE A 19 2.65 -2.69 -5.22
C ILE A 19 3.49 -1.60 -4.55
N ARG A 20 4.22 -1.98 -3.49
CA ARG A 20 5.02 -1.04 -2.71
C ARG A 20 6.12 -0.40 -3.54
N ILE A 21 6.90 -1.22 -4.24
CA ILE A 21 8.00 -0.77 -5.09
C ILE A 21 7.47 0.08 -6.24
N THR A 22 6.42 -0.38 -6.93
CA THR A 22 5.83 0.37 -8.05
C THR A 22 5.36 1.77 -7.62
N LEU A 23 4.62 1.87 -6.51
CA LEU A 23 4.11 3.17 -6.06
C LEU A 23 5.21 4.09 -5.53
N MET A 24 6.23 3.54 -4.86
CA MET A 24 7.38 4.32 -4.41
C MET A 24 8.22 4.80 -5.60
N ALA A 25 8.45 3.95 -6.60
CA ALA A 25 9.15 4.32 -7.82
C ALA A 25 8.38 5.39 -8.60
N LEU A 26 7.06 5.25 -8.73
CA LEU A 26 6.21 6.22 -9.41
C LEU A 26 6.24 7.58 -8.71
N TYR A 27 6.19 7.57 -7.38
CA TYR A 27 6.32 8.79 -6.59
C TYR A 27 7.65 9.50 -6.88
N LEU A 28 8.76 8.76 -6.88
CA LEU A 28 10.08 9.33 -7.17
C LEU A 28 10.15 9.86 -8.61
N ALA A 29 9.65 9.11 -9.57
CA ALA A 29 9.63 9.50 -10.98
C ALA A 29 8.88 10.82 -11.19
N LEU A 30 7.73 10.99 -10.53
CA LEU A 30 6.93 12.22 -10.64
C LEU A 30 7.51 13.41 -9.86
N THR A 31 8.37 13.18 -8.86
CA THR A 31 8.78 14.24 -7.93
C THR A 31 10.24 14.68 -8.08
N ILE A 32 11.16 13.77 -8.42
CA ILE A 32 12.59 14.07 -8.61
C ILE A 32 12.82 15.14 -9.70
N PRO A 33 12.07 15.21 -10.81
CA PRO A 33 12.28 16.26 -11.81
C PRO A 33 11.89 17.66 -11.34
N LEU A 34 10.97 17.79 -10.36
CA LEU A 34 10.39 19.08 -9.97
C LEU A 34 11.42 20.09 -9.45
N PRO A 35 12.38 19.73 -8.56
CA PRO A 35 13.42 20.66 -8.12
C PRO A 35 14.35 21.13 -9.24
N PHE A 36 14.55 20.34 -10.30
CA PHE A 36 15.35 20.75 -11.46
C PHE A 36 14.56 21.72 -12.33
N LEU A 37 13.28 21.44 -12.58
CA LEU A 37 12.40 22.36 -13.31
C LEU A 37 12.27 23.71 -12.60
N ALA A 38 12.15 23.73 -11.27
CA ALA A 38 12.08 24.97 -10.50
C ALA A 38 13.32 25.86 -10.64
N GLN A 39 14.51 25.28 -10.88
CA GLN A 39 15.74 26.03 -11.13
C GLN A 39 15.74 26.69 -12.52
N VAL A 40 15.17 26.01 -13.52
CA VAL A 40 15.15 26.49 -14.91
C VAL A 40 13.99 27.48 -15.16
N SER A 41 12.89 27.35 -14.43
CA SER A 41 11.66 28.13 -14.65
C SER A 41 11.50 29.36 -13.74
N ASP A 42 12.57 29.82 -13.06
CA ASP A 42 12.60 30.97 -12.14
C ASP A 42 11.37 31.05 -11.20
N THR A 43 10.98 29.89 -10.68
CA THR A 43 9.77 29.74 -9.88
C THR A 43 10.01 30.29 -8.47
N PRO A 44 9.04 30.97 -7.83
CA PRO A 44 9.21 31.54 -6.48
C PRO A 44 9.43 30.51 -5.37
N ILE A 45 9.41 29.21 -5.69
CA ILE A 45 9.57 28.11 -4.72
C ILE A 45 11.02 27.64 -4.74
N SER A 46 11.69 27.75 -3.59
CA SER A 46 13.06 27.27 -3.45
C SER A 46 13.18 25.77 -3.76
N PRO A 47 14.15 25.35 -4.61
CA PRO A 47 14.41 23.94 -4.88
C PRO A 47 14.72 23.11 -3.62
N LYS A 48 15.35 23.72 -2.60
CA LYS A 48 15.62 23.06 -1.32
C LYS A 48 14.34 22.71 -0.57
N LEU A 49 13.34 23.59 -0.60
CA LEU A 49 12.05 23.36 0.03
C LEU A 49 11.29 22.22 -0.66
N LEU A 50 11.39 22.14 -2.00
CA LEU A 50 10.83 21.03 -2.76
C LEU A 50 11.48 19.70 -2.35
N TRP A 51 12.82 19.63 -2.23
CA TRP A 51 13.50 18.42 -1.75
C TRP A 51 13.02 17.97 -0.36
N VAL A 52 12.83 18.91 0.57
CA VAL A 52 12.28 18.61 1.91
C VAL A 52 10.85 18.07 1.80
N GLY A 53 9.99 18.71 1.00
CA GLY A 53 8.62 18.27 0.77
C GLY A 53 8.55 16.86 0.15
N ILE A 54 9.45 16.56 -0.78
CA ILE A 54 9.58 15.23 -1.41
C ILE A 54 10.02 14.19 -0.37
N GLY A 55 10.99 14.50 0.48
CA GLY A 55 11.41 13.62 1.57
C GLY A 55 10.26 13.31 2.55
N LEU A 56 9.50 14.34 2.95
CA LEU A 56 8.35 14.18 3.83
C LEU A 56 7.22 13.39 3.17
N GLY A 57 6.92 13.66 1.90
CA GLY A 57 5.90 12.93 1.14
C GLY A 57 6.29 11.47 0.92
N PHE A 58 7.56 11.19 0.65
CA PHE A 58 8.08 9.83 0.56
C PHE A 58 7.93 9.07 1.87
N MET A 59 8.25 9.71 3.00
CA MET A 59 8.08 9.12 4.34
C MET A 59 6.61 8.84 4.65
N ALA A 60 5.71 9.77 4.31
CA ALA A 60 4.27 9.60 4.46
C ALA A 60 3.72 8.46 3.58
N LEU A 61 4.17 8.37 2.33
CA LEU A 61 3.82 7.28 1.42
C LEU A 61 4.32 5.93 1.95
N TYR A 62 5.57 5.88 2.40
CA TYR A 62 6.16 4.68 3.00
C TYR A 62 5.36 4.23 4.24
N ALA A 63 4.93 5.17 5.08
CA ALA A 63 4.06 4.90 6.23
C ALA A 63 2.72 4.31 5.80
N ALA A 64 2.08 4.91 4.80
CA ALA A 64 0.79 4.44 4.26
C ALA A 64 0.88 3.03 3.65
N LEU A 65 2.02 2.68 3.06
CA LEU A 65 2.29 1.37 2.46
C LEU A 65 2.90 0.35 3.43
N SER A 66 3.02 0.69 4.71
CA SER A 66 3.57 -0.20 5.75
C SER A 66 2.50 -1.03 6.49
N GLU A 67 1.26 -1.03 6.00
CA GLU A 67 0.15 -1.79 6.57
C GLU A 67 0.46 -3.29 6.68
N ARG A 68 0.03 -3.88 7.80
CA ARG A 68 0.17 -5.31 8.11
C ARG A 68 -1.17 -5.87 8.55
N VAL A 69 -1.51 -7.03 8.03
CA VAL A 69 -2.68 -7.80 8.43
C VAL A 69 -2.20 -8.97 9.25
N ILE A 70 -2.71 -9.09 10.46
CA ILE A 70 -2.32 -10.13 11.41
C ILE A 70 -3.58 -10.97 11.65
N LEU A 71 -3.46 -12.27 11.42
CA LEU A 71 -4.49 -13.26 11.73
C LEU A 71 -3.97 -14.11 12.88
N ASP A 72 -4.74 -14.14 13.95
CA ASP A 72 -4.51 -14.96 15.14
C ASP A 72 -5.66 -15.97 15.29
N GLU A 73 -5.59 -16.83 16.31
CA GLU A 73 -6.65 -17.79 16.65
C GLU A 73 -8.00 -17.11 16.91
N GLU A 74 -7.98 -15.90 17.50
CA GLU A 74 -9.18 -15.21 17.98
C GLU A 74 -9.69 -14.10 17.05
N LYS A 75 -8.83 -13.50 16.21
CA LYS A 75 -9.15 -12.28 15.48
C LYS A 75 -8.36 -12.07 14.19
N ILE A 76 -8.90 -11.21 13.34
CA ILE A 76 -8.19 -10.53 12.25
C ILE A 76 -8.00 -9.06 12.59
N GLN A 77 -6.79 -8.54 12.40
CA GLN A 77 -6.50 -7.14 12.64
C GLN A 77 -5.61 -6.55 11.55
N VAL A 78 -5.89 -5.30 11.19
CA VAL A 78 -5.07 -4.47 10.32
C VAL A 78 -4.34 -3.46 11.19
N THR A 79 -3.02 -3.49 11.17
CA THR A 79 -2.15 -2.68 12.01
C THR A 79 -1.07 -1.99 11.20
N TYR A 80 -0.49 -0.94 11.79
CA TYR A 80 0.64 -0.21 11.25
C TYR A 80 1.84 -0.35 12.20
N PRO A 81 3.09 -0.22 11.70
CA PRO A 81 4.27 -0.25 12.55
C PRO A 81 4.24 0.84 13.61
N LYS A 82 4.92 0.62 14.75
CA LYS A 82 4.93 1.53 15.90
C LYS A 82 5.44 2.95 15.58
N TRP A 83 6.28 3.10 14.56
CA TRP A 83 6.80 4.40 14.14
C TRP A 83 5.77 5.26 13.39
N VAL A 84 4.70 4.65 12.87
CA VAL A 84 3.61 5.37 12.19
C VAL A 84 2.66 5.94 13.24
N PRO A 85 2.48 7.26 13.32
CA PRO A 85 1.58 7.85 14.29
C PRO A 85 0.13 7.37 14.10
N ARG A 86 -0.57 7.06 15.21
CA ARG A 86 -1.97 6.59 15.17
C ARG A 86 -2.95 7.60 14.57
N PHE A 87 -2.60 8.89 14.54
CA PHE A 87 -3.43 9.92 13.91
C PHE A 87 -3.36 9.86 12.36
N PHE A 88 -2.28 9.32 11.80
CA PHE A 88 -2.09 9.26 10.35
C PHE A 88 -3.00 8.20 9.72
N ARG A 89 -3.05 7.00 10.32
CA ARG A 89 -4.00 5.95 9.96
C ARG A 89 -4.39 5.11 11.16
N LYS A 90 -5.69 4.85 11.30
CA LYS A 90 -6.23 3.93 12.28
C LYS A 90 -6.33 2.54 11.67
N GLY A 91 -5.66 1.58 12.30
CA GLY A 91 -5.94 0.17 12.09
C GLY A 91 -7.31 -0.23 12.64
N TRP A 92 -7.69 -1.48 12.43
CA TRP A 92 -8.90 -2.06 12.99
C TRP A 92 -8.65 -3.50 13.42
N SER A 93 -9.49 -4.02 14.31
CA SER A 93 -9.43 -5.40 14.80
C SER A 93 -10.83 -5.94 14.88
N LEU A 94 -11.03 -7.19 14.43
CA LEU A 94 -12.29 -7.89 14.43
C LEU A 94 -12.09 -9.31 14.96
N PRO A 95 -12.68 -9.67 16.11
CA PRO A 95 -12.73 -11.04 16.58
C PRO A 95 -13.48 -11.94 15.59
N TRP A 96 -13.01 -13.16 15.38
CA TRP A 96 -13.70 -14.13 14.51
C TRP A 96 -15.10 -14.45 15.04
N ALA A 97 -15.27 -14.48 16.36
CA ALA A 97 -16.56 -14.67 17.03
C ALA A 97 -17.60 -13.60 16.63
N ASP A 98 -17.15 -12.41 16.20
CA ASP A 98 -18.02 -11.30 15.79
C ASP A 98 -18.27 -11.26 14.28
N VAL A 99 -17.62 -12.12 13.49
CA VAL A 99 -17.85 -12.21 12.04
C VAL A 99 -19.20 -12.88 11.80
N LYS A 100 -20.12 -12.19 11.12
CA LYS A 100 -21.42 -12.72 10.70
C LYS A 100 -21.37 -13.25 9.28
N GLU A 101 -20.91 -12.41 8.36
CA GLU A 101 -20.88 -12.71 6.92
C GLU A 101 -19.80 -11.87 6.21
N LEU A 102 -19.43 -12.32 5.00
CA LEU A 102 -18.61 -11.56 4.07
C LEU A 102 -19.49 -11.01 2.95
N LYS A 103 -19.73 -9.70 2.95
CA LYS A 103 -20.61 -9.05 1.98
C LYS A 103 -19.83 -8.48 0.82
N LEU A 104 -20.23 -8.89 -0.38
CA LEU A 104 -19.73 -8.32 -1.63
C LEU A 104 -20.35 -6.94 -1.88
N ARG A 105 -19.52 -5.96 -2.27
CA ARG A 105 -19.93 -4.62 -2.67
C ARG A 105 -19.22 -4.23 -3.95
N THR A 106 -19.98 -3.69 -4.90
CA THR A 106 -19.42 -3.08 -6.10
C THR A 106 -18.91 -1.67 -5.77
N THR A 107 -17.76 -1.32 -6.31
CA THR A 107 -17.19 0.03 -6.25
C THR A 107 -17.75 0.86 -7.40
N GLY A 108 -17.74 2.19 -7.26
CA GLY A 108 -18.14 3.11 -8.34
C GLY A 108 -17.31 3.00 -9.61
N GLN A 109 -16.16 2.33 -9.56
CA GLN A 109 -15.29 2.05 -10.71
C GLN A 109 -15.51 0.64 -11.31
N GLY A 110 -16.61 -0.04 -10.94
CA GLY A 110 -16.94 -1.39 -11.45
C GLY A 110 -16.12 -2.53 -10.84
N GLY A 111 -15.18 -2.26 -9.93
CA GLY A 111 -14.44 -3.27 -9.18
C GLY A 111 -15.25 -3.87 -8.02
N ILE A 112 -14.86 -5.04 -7.53
CA ILE A 112 -15.53 -5.76 -6.44
C ILE A 112 -14.67 -5.70 -5.17
N VAL A 113 -15.29 -5.31 -4.05
CA VAL A 113 -14.67 -5.32 -2.72
C VAL A 113 -15.51 -6.12 -1.73
N TYR A 114 -14.86 -6.72 -0.75
CA TYR A 114 -15.53 -7.54 0.25
C TYR A 114 -15.41 -6.88 1.63
N TYR A 115 -16.49 -6.91 2.38
CA TYR A 115 -16.54 -6.39 3.74
C TYR A 115 -16.96 -7.48 4.72
N PHE A 116 -16.22 -7.63 5.81
CA PHE A 116 -16.70 -8.36 6.98
C PHE A 116 -17.81 -7.57 7.65
N VAL A 117 -18.97 -8.18 7.81
CA VAL A 117 -20.09 -7.63 8.58
C VAL A 117 -20.02 -8.19 9.99
N SER A 118 -19.99 -7.30 10.98
CA SER A 118 -20.05 -7.71 12.38
C SER A 118 -21.48 -8.15 12.76
N LYS A 119 -21.60 -9.11 13.69
CA LYS A 119 -22.87 -9.53 14.29
C LYS A 119 -23.65 -8.36 14.91
N SER A 120 -22.93 -7.39 15.48
CA SER A 120 -23.49 -6.08 15.76
C SER A 120 -23.43 -5.29 14.46
N GLU A 121 -24.53 -5.26 13.71
CA GLU A 121 -24.64 -4.77 12.31
C GLU A 121 -24.22 -3.30 12.06
N GLN A 122 -23.64 -2.64 13.05
CA GLN A 122 -23.22 -1.24 13.02
C GLN A 122 -21.87 -1.01 12.31
N LYS A 123 -21.04 -2.05 12.14
CA LYS A 123 -19.68 -1.88 11.56
C LYS A 123 -19.36 -2.93 10.50
N ALA A 124 -18.82 -2.44 9.38
CA ALA A 124 -18.28 -3.25 8.30
C ALA A 124 -16.78 -2.98 8.15
N TYR A 125 -15.99 -4.03 8.03
CA TYR A 125 -14.53 -3.96 7.90
C TYR A 125 -14.10 -4.44 6.53
N LEU A 126 -13.35 -3.61 5.79
CA LEU A 126 -12.88 -3.95 4.45
C LEU A 126 -11.87 -5.10 4.50
N LEU A 127 -12.10 -6.15 3.70
CA LEU A 127 -11.13 -7.23 3.50
C LEU A 127 -9.86 -6.66 2.85
N PRO A 128 -8.67 -6.88 3.44
CA PRO A 128 -7.42 -6.39 2.85
C PRO A 128 -7.09 -7.09 1.52
N MET A 129 -7.41 -6.44 0.40
CA MET A 129 -7.23 -6.99 -0.95
C MET A 129 -5.80 -6.90 -1.51
N ARG A 130 -4.91 -6.13 -0.87
CA ARG A 130 -3.58 -5.74 -1.42
C ARG A 130 -2.40 -6.46 -0.77
N VAL A 131 -2.67 -7.54 -0.03
CA VAL A 131 -1.63 -8.27 0.69
C VAL A 131 -0.92 -9.29 -0.18
N VAL A 132 0.37 -9.53 0.09
CA VAL A 132 1.10 -10.67 -0.46
C VAL A 132 0.49 -11.97 0.07
N GLY A 133 0.31 -12.97 -0.80
CA GLY A 133 -0.29 -14.24 -0.39
C GLY A 133 -1.77 -14.13 -0.07
N PHE A 134 -2.52 -13.24 -0.74
CA PHE A 134 -3.96 -13.08 -0.58
C PHE A 134 -4.74 -14.40 -0.63
N VAL A 135 -4.36 -15.34 -1.52
CA VAL A 135 -4.96 -16.68 -1.57
C VAL A 135 -4.82 -17.43 -0.24
N ARG A 136 -3.66 -17.32 0.43
CA ARG A 136 -3.44 -17.92 1.75
C ARG A 136 -4.25 -17.19 2.83
N LEU A 137 -4.34 -15.86 2.77
CA LEU A 137 -5.18 -15.08 3.69
C LEU A 137 -6.64 -15.55 3.61
N VAL A 138 -7.19 -15.63 2.41
CA VAL A 138 -8.57 -16.01 2.14
C VAL A 138 -8.86 -17.45 2.61
N LYS A 139 -7.96 -18.41 2.34
CA LYS A 139 -8.07 -19.78 2.88
C LYS A 139 -8.07 -19.84 4.41
N LEU A 140 -7.27 -19.02 5.09
CA LEU A 140 -7.28 -18.95 6.56
C LEU A 140 -8.59 -18.34 7.08
N VAL A 141 -9.11 -17.32 6.40
CA VAL A 141 -10.41 -16.71 6.73
C VAL A 141 -11.54 -17.74 6.58
N GLU A 142 -11.55 -18.50 5.50
CA GLU A 142 -12.52 -19.58 5.27
C GLU A 142 -12.40 -20.68 6.34
N ALA A 143 -11.19 -21.11 6.67
CA ALA A 143 -10.96 -22.11 7.72
C ALA A 143 -11.42 -21.64 9.12
N LYS A 144 -11.35 -20.33 9.41
CA LYS A 144 -11.75 -19.77 10.72
C LYS A 144 -13.22 -19.36 10.79
N THR A 145 -13.84 -18.98 9.67
CA THR A 145 -15.22 -18.48 9.65
C THR A 145 -16.22 -19.50 9.07
N GLY A 146 -15.76 -20.51 8.33
CA GLY A 146 -16.59 -21.46 7.61
C GLY A 146 -17.34 -20.86 6.41
N ILE A 147 -17.05 -19.60 6.05
CA ILE A 147 -17.66 -18.90 4.91
C ILE A 147 -16.90 -19.30 3.64
N ASP A 148 -17.62 -19.79 2.63
CA ASP A 148 -17.04 -20.11 1.32
C ASP A 148 -16.44 -18.85 0.68
N THR A 149 -15.15 -18.92 0.35
CA THR A 149 -14.40 -17.82 -0.27
C THR A 149 -13.91 -18.12 -1.67
N THR A 150 -14.43 -19.16 -2.32
CA THR A 150 -13.98 -19.65 -3.64
C THR A 150 -13.97 -18.56 -4.73
N ASP A 151 -14.94 -17.64 -4.72
CA ASP A 151 -15.05 -16.56 -5.71
C ASP A 151 -14.34 -15.25 -5.32
N VAL A 152 -13.69 -15.21 -4.14
CA VAL A 152 -13.04 -14.00 -3.64
C VAL A 152 -11.72 -13.77 -4.37
N ARG A 153 -11.72 -12.82 -5.31
CA ARG A 153 -10.53 -12.43 -6.08
C ARG A 153 -9.98 -11.08 -5.61
N PRO A 154 -8.64 -10.90 -5.63
CA PRO A 154 -8.05 -9.61 -5.29
C PRO A 154 -8.48 -8.53 -6.28
N LEU A 155 -8.81 -7.33 -5.76
CA LEU A 155 -9.35 -6.20 -6.53
C LEU A 155 -8.39 -5.75 -7.63
N ALA A 156 -7.11 -5.65 -7.30
CA ALA A 156 -6.07 -5.21 -8.22
C ALA A 156 -5.20 -6.40 -8.56
N GLN A 157 -5.28 -6.82 -9.81
CA GLN A 157 -4.56 -7.97 -10.27
C GLN A 157 -3.07 -7.62 -10.47
N PRO A 158 -2.12 -8.52 -10.16
CA PRO A 158 -0.69 -8.22 -10.17
C PRO A 158 -0.17 -7.57 -11.47
N TRP A 159 -0.74 -7.94 -12.62
CA TRP A 159 -0.38 -7.39 -13.93
C TRP A 159 -0.60 -5.89 -14.06
N MET A 160 -1.61 -5.31 -13.40
CA MET A 160 -1.83 -3.86 -13.42
C MET A 160 -0.62 -3.11 -12.85
N TYR A 161 -0.04 -3.62 -11.76
CA TYR A 161 1.14 -3.02 -11.15
C TYR A 161 2.43 -3.29 -11.92
N LEU A 162 2.49 -4.38 -12.69
CA LEU A 162 3.62 -4.63 -13.60
C LEU A 162 3.62 -3.66 -14.77
N ILE A 163 2.45 -3.41 -15.38
CA ILE A 163 2.31 -2.40 -16.45
C ILE A 163 2.67 -1.02 -15.91
N LEU A 164 2.12 -0.64 -14.75
CA LEU A 164 2.44 0.62 -14.11
C LEU A 164 3.94 0.75 -13.79
N LEU A 165 4.57 -0.33 -13.33
CA LEU A 165 6.01 -0.35 -13.11
C LEU A 165 6.78 -0.14 -14.42
N GLY A 166 6.38 -0.80 -15.50
CA GLY A 166 6.99 -0.61 -16.83
C GLY A 166 6.94 0.85 -17.28
N PHE A 167 5.77 1.49 -17.20
CA PHE A 167 5.63 2.93 -17.52
C PHE A 167 6.41 3.83 -16.56
N THR A 168 6.47 3.46 -15.27
CA THR A 168 7.27 4.20 -14.28
C THR A 168 8.76 4.17 -14.63
N LEU A 169 9.27 3.01 -15.05
CA LEU A 169 10.66 2.87 -15.49
C LEU A 169 10.92 3.68 -16.77
N LEU A 170 10.00 3.65 -17.73
CA LEU A 170 10.08 4.48 -18.93
C LEU A 170 10.13 5.97 -18.57
N LEU A 171 9.28 6.41 -17.65
CA LEU A 171 9.26 7.79 -17.17
C LEU A 171 10.61 8.18 -16.57
N LEU A 172 11.16 7.36 -15.65
CA LEU A 172 12.47 7.59 -15.05
C LEU A 172 13.60 7.66 -16.07
N LEU A 173 13.56 6.84 -17.12
CA LEU A 173 14.55 6.87 -18.20
C LEU A 173 14.48 8.18 -18.98
N ILE A 174 13.27 8.64 -19.33
CA ILE A 174 13.04 9.90 -20.05
C ILE A 174 13.45 11.09 -19.18
N ASP A 175 13.07 11.10 -17.90
CA ASP A 175 13.44 12.15 -16.96
C ASP A 175 14.96 12.21 -16.76
N GLY A 176 15.59 11.07 -16.54
CA GLY A 176 17.04 10.97 -16.40
C GLY A 176 17.79 11.44 -17.65
N TRP A 177 17.31 11.04 -18.82
CA TRP A 177 17.83 11.53 -20.10
C TRP A 177 17.67 13.04 -20.24
N THR A 178 16.52 13.60 -19.85
CA THR A 178 16.22 15.03 -19.95
C THR A 178 17.09 15.87 -19.02
N VAL A 179 17.32 15.41 -17.78
CA VAL A 179 18.23 16.08 -16.84
C VAL A 179 19.67 16.00 -17.32
N TRP A 180 20.08 14.84 -17.87
CA TRP A 180 21.41 14.66 -18.44
C TRP A 180 21.68 15.60 -19.62
N THR A 181 20.75 15.68 -20.57
CA THR A 181 20.89 16.59 -21.72
C THR A 181 20.89 18.05 -21.30
N ALA A 182 20.00 18.45 -20.37
CA ALA A 182 19.97 19.81 -19.83
C ALA A 182 21.28 20.20 -19.11
N THR A 183 21.90 19.25 -18.39
CA THR A 183 23.20 19.47 -17.73
C THR A 183 24.32 19.58 -18.77
N THR A 184 24.35 18.68 -19.76
CA THR A 184 25.40 18.63 -20.79
C THR A 184 25.35 19.84 -21.72
N GLN A 185 24.16 20.38 -22.00
CA GLN A 185 23.95 21.59 -22.80
C GLN A 185 24.18 22.90 -22.02
N GLY A 186 24.58 22.83 -20.75
CA GLY A 186 24.85 24.01 -19.92
C GLY A 186 23.62 24.77 -19.43
N ILE A 187 22.41 24.26 -19.67
CA ILE A 187 21.14 24.88 -19.24
C ILE A 187 21.03 24.88 -17.70
N LEU A 188 21.59 23.86 -17.04
CA LEU A 188 21.67 23.76 -15.58
C LEU A 188 23.04 24.16 -14.99
N GLY A 189 24.05 24.39 -15.84
CA GLY A 189 25.44 24.66 -15.42
C GLY A 189 25.85 26.14 -15.45
N GLY A 190 24.91 27.04 -15.75
CA GLY A 190 25.12 28.49 -15.77
C GLY A 190 24.77 29.16 -14.44
N VAL A 191 25.44 28.76 -13.35
CA VAL A 191 25.59 29.53 -12.10
C VAL A 191 27.02 29.38 -11.62
#